data_AF-A0A072NGL4-F1
#
_entry.id   AF-A0A072NGL4-F1
#
_cell.length_a   1.000
_cell.length_b   1.000
_cell.length_c   1.000
_cell.angle_alpha   90.00
_cell.angle_beta   90.00
_cell.angle_gamma   90.00
#
_symmetry.space_group_name_H-M   'P 1'
#
loop_
_entity.id
_entity.type
_entity.pdbx_description
1 polymer ?
#
loop_
_entity_poly.entity_id
_entity_poly.type
_entity_poly.pdbx_seq_one_letter_code
_entity_poly.pdbx_strand_id
1 'polypeptide(L)' 'MRTSPYTMALIYGAMGALFTYLAIQSAKETIWNFSTILLMMIATFDFSTAIRFILYRRMIKKRKS' A
#
# COMPACT_ATOMS: atom_id res chain seq x y z
N MET A 1 3.25 18.52 -12.90
CA MET A 1 3.37 18.43 -11.43
C MET A 1 4.41 17.36 -11.11
N ARG A 2 5.56 17.72 -10.53
CA ARG A 2 6.57 16.73 -10.10
C ARG A 2 6.06 16.07 -8.80
N THR A 3 5.24 15.03 -8.93
CA THR A 3 4.84 14.23 -7.78
C THR A 3 6.09 13.56 -7.23
N SER A 4 6.55 14.04 -6.08
CA SER A 4 7.74 13.51 -5.43
C SER A 4 7.50 12.02 -5.14
N PRO A 5 8.46 11.12 -5.46
CA PRO A 5 8.34 9.68 -5.17
C PRO A 5 7.97 9.39 -3.71
N TYR A 6 8.30 10.32 -2.82
CA TYR A 6 7.97 10.33 -1.40
C TYR A 6 6.48 10.48 -1.13
N THR A 7 5.83 11.44 -1.78
CA THR A 7 4.40 11.71 -1.60
C THR A 7 3.60 10.52 -2.13
N MET A 8 4.03 9.93 -3.25
CA MET A 8 3.38 8.74 -3.79
C MET A 8 3.55 7.52 -2.86
N ALA A 9 4.75 7.25 -2.35
CA ALA A 9 4.97 6.17 -1.39
C ALA A 9 4.06 6.30 -0.15
N LEU A 10 3.92 7.53 0.37
CA LEU A 10 3.11 7.82 1.53
C LEU A 10 1.61 7.67 1.25
N ILE A 11 1.14 8.16 0.09
CA ILE A 11 -0.27 8.03 -0.32
C ILE A 11 -0.64 6.56 -0.49
N TYR A 12 0.13 5.80 -1.29
CA TYR A 12 -0.17 4.37 -1.52
C TYR A 12 -0.04 3.55 -0.23
N GLY A 13 0.93 3.86 0.63
CA GLY A 13 1.06 3.21 1.94
C GLY A 13 -0.12 3.50 2.86
N ALA A 14 -0.58 4.75 2.93
CA ALA A 14 -1.74 5.14 3.72
C ALA A 14 -3.04 4.53 3.17
N MET A 15 -3.20 4.49 1.86
CA MET A 15 -4.36 3.89 1.19
C MET A 15 -4.44 2.39 1.45
N GLY A 16 -3.32 1.65 1.34
CA GLY A 16 -3.25 0.24 1.68
C GLY A 16 -3.58 -0.05 3.15
N ALA A 17 -3.15 0.81 4.07
CA ALA A 17 -3.52 0.71 5.49
C ALA A 17 -5.02 0.92 5.71
N LEU A 18 -5.62 1.88 5.00
CA LEU A 18 -7.06 2.16 5.07
C LEU A 18 -7.88 0.98 4.53
N PHE A 19 -7.50 0.41 3.38
CA PHE A 19 -8.15 -0.79 2.85
C PHE A 19 -7.99 -2.00 3.77
N THR A 20 -6.85 -2.13 4.45
CA THR A 20 -6.64 -3.18 5.46
C THR A 20 -7.57 -3.00 6.66
N TYR A 21 -7.75 -1.77 7.14
CA TYR A 21 -8.71 -1.47 8.21
C TYR A 21 -10.15 -1.83 7.80
N LEU A 22 -10.54 -1.49 6.57
CA LEU A 22 -11.85 -1.84 6.02
C LEU A 22 -12.01 -3.37 5.88
N ALA A 23 -10.95 -4.08 5.46
CA ALA A 23 -10.97 -5.54 5.37
C ALA A 23 -11.19 -6.17 6.75
N ILE A 24 -10.50 -5.70 7.79
CA ILE A 24 -10.66 -6.17 9.17
C ILE A 24 -12.10 -5.93 9.67
N GLN A 25 -12.67 -4.76 9.38
CA GLN A 25 -14.07 -4.46 9.71
C GLN A 25 -15.04 -5.41 8.98
N SER A 26 -14.78 -5.71 7.71
CA SER A 26 -15.60 -6.63 6.92
C SER A 26 -15.42 -8.10 7.33
N ALA A 27 -14.31 -8.45 7.95
CA ALA A 27 -13.96 -9.80 8.39
C ALA A 27 -14.54 -10.19 9.75
N LYS A 28 -15.29 -9.29 10.42
CA LYS A 28 -15.81 -9.49 11.78
C LYS A 28 -16.64 -10.78 11.95
N GLU A 29 -17.45 -11.11 10.94
CA GLU A 29 -18.26 -12.32 10.93
C GLU A 29 -17.50 -13.50 10.30
N THR A 30 -16.86 -13.27 9.15
CA THR A 30 -16.04 -14.27 8.45
C THR A 30 -15.05 -13.62 7.49
N ILE A 31 -13.86 -14.21 7.38
CA ILE A 31 -12.80 -13.77 6.46
C ILE A 31 -13.15 -14.14 5.01
N TRP A 32 -14.06 -15.11 4.81
CA TRP A 32 -14.45 -15.62 3.49
C TRP A 32 -15.41 -14.69 2.72
N ASN A 33 -15.78 -13.54 3.29
CA ASN A 33 -16.58 -12.56 2.59
C ASN A 33 -15.86 -12.07 1.33
N PHE A 34 -16.54 -12.07 0.19
CA PHE A 34 -16.00 -11.58 -1.08
C PHE A 34 -15.40 -10.17 -0.95
N SER A 35 -16.09 -9.27 -0.23
CA SER A 35 -15.61 -7.91 0.04
C SER A 35 -14.31 -7.89 0.84
N THR A 36 -14.13 -8.77 1.83
CA THR A 36 -12.89 -8.86 2.61
C THR A 36 -11.72 -9.30 1.73
N ILE A 37 -11.92 -10.34 0.91
CA ILE A 37 -10.91 -10.86 -0.01
C ILE A 37 -10.53 -9.79 -1.05
N LEU A 38 -11.52 -9.07 -1.59
CA LEU A 38 -11.30 -7.98 -2.54
C LEU A 38 -10.50 -6.83 -1.91
N LEU A 39 -10.86 -6.40 -0.69
CA LEU A 39 -10.14 -5.36 0.04
C LEU A 39 -8.69 -5.78 0.35
N MET A 40 -8.46 -7.04 0.72
CA MET A 40 -7.11 -7.58 0.94
C MET A 40 -6.26 -7.60 -0.34
N MET A 41 -6.85 -7.98 -1.48
CA MET A 41 -6.16 -7.92 -2.77
C MET A 41 -5.74 -6.50 -3.12
N ILE A 42 -6.67 -5.54 -3.02
CA ILE A 42 -6.40 -4.12 -3.31
C ILE A 42 -5.30 -3.59 -2.37
N ALA A 43 -5.41 -3.83 -1.06
CA ALA A 43 -4.40 -3.43 -0.09
C ALA A 43 -3.01 -4.01 -0.43
N THR A 44 -2.95 -5.26 -0.90
CA THR A 44 -1.69 -5.91 -1.30
C THR A 44 -1.04 -5.19 -2.49
N PHE A 45 -1.83 -4.80 -3.49
CA PHE A 45 -1.33 -4.00 -4.61
C PHE A 45 -0.81 -2.65 -4.12
N ASP A 46 -1.57 -1.93 -3.30
CA ASP A 46 -1.17 -0.63 -2.73
C ASP A 46 0.17 -0.72 -1.98
N PHE A 47 0.32 -1.71 -1.10
CA PHE A 47 1.57 -1.95 -0.38
C PHE A 47 2.72 -2.34 -1.31
N SER A 48 2.47 -3.15 -2.35
CA SER A 48 3.48 -3.48 -3.36
C SER A 48 4.02 -2.22 -4.06
N THR A 49 3.13 -1.31 -4.46
CA THR A 49 3.51 -0.01 -5.04
C THR A 49 4.29 0.84 -4.05
N ALA A 50 3.85 0.93 -2.79
CA ALA A 50 4.55 1.68 -1.74
C ALA A 50 5.97 1.13 -1.50
N ILE A 51 6.13 -0.20 -1.44
CA ILE A 51 7.43 -0.87 -1.31
C ILE A 51 8.34 -0.53 -2.48
N ARG A 52 7.84 -0.56 -3.72
CA ARG A 52 8.62 -0.20 -4.92
C ARG A 52 9.16 1.22 -4.82
N PHE A 53 8.35 2.19 -4.38
CA PHE A 53 8.81 3.56 -4.20
C PHE A 53 9.88 3.70 -3.10
N ILE A 54 9.74 2.95 -1.99
CA ILE A 54 10.75 2.93 -0.91
C ILE A 54 12.07 2.32 -1.41
N LEU A 55 12.02 1.22 -2.17
CA LEU A 55 13.19 0.57 -2.75
C LEU A 55 13.88 1.48 -3.77
N TYR A 56 13.12 2.12 -4.65
CA TYR A 56 13.64 3.10 -5.61
C TYR A 56 14.41 4.23 -4.93
N ARG A 57 13.89 4.74 -3.80
CA ARG A 57 14.59 5.73 -2.98
C ARG A 57 15.90 5.19 -2.40
N ARG A 58 15.91 3.97 -1.86
CA ARG A 58 17.13 3.34 -1.31
C ARG A 58 18.20 3.20 -2.40
N MET A 59 17.81 2.83 -3.62
CA MET A 59 18.73 2.74 -4.76
C MET A 59 19.30 4.10 -5.17
N ILE A 60 18.47 5.16 -5.24
CA ILE A 60 18.95 6.51 -5.56
C ILE A 60 19.89 7.04 -4.46
N LYS A 61 19.56 6.81 -3.19
CA LYS A 61 20.43 7.23 -2.08
C LYS A 61 21.78 6.53 -2.14
N LYS A 62 21.81 5.24 -2.51
CA LYS A 62 23.05 4.46 -2.65
C LYS A 62 23.93 4.92 -3.83
N ARG A 63 23.36 5.48 -4.91
CA ARG A 63 24.15 6.02 -6.04
C ARG A 63 24.69 7.44 -5.81
N LYS A 64 24.23 8.14 -4.77
CA LYS A 64 24.68 9.49 -4.40
C LYS A 64 25.69 9.51 -3.25
N SER A 65 26.01 8.35 -2.68
CA SER A 65 27.06 8.14 -1.68
C SER A 65 28.22 7.39 -2.30
#